data_AF-A0A175A5K2-F1
#
_entry.id   AF-A0A175A5K2-F1
#
_cell.length_a   1.000
_cell.length_b   1.000
_cell.length_c   1.000
_cell.angle_alpha   90.00
_cell.angle_beta   90.00
_cell.angle_gamma   90.00
#
_symmetry.space_group_name_H-M   'P 1'
#
loop_
_entity.id
_entity.type
_entity.pdbx_description
1 polymer ?
#
loop_
_entity_poly.entity_id
_entity_poly.type
_entity_poly.pdbx_seq_one_letter_code
_entity_poly.pdbx_strand_id
1 'polypeptide(L)'
;MKSFLPDYTVSKVLLDSAHDAMSYYQYFKRENITPFIDLNGKGRRPPIYKNDFTIDKDGVPICLSGYRMRRDGIEVAKGRMKFKCPKISYAGGGISCTCETPCSNAKYGRTVHLVLKDNPRLFNNPSRSSKEWKLEYNARTSAERSNKREKLDF
;
A
#
# COMPACT_ATOMS: atom_id res chain seq x y z
N MET A 1 25.94 -2.87 17.38
CA MET A 1 25.77 -3.20 15.94
C MET A 1 26.69 -2.33 15.07
N LYS A 2 26.58 -0.99 15.08
CA LYS A 2 27.54 -0.10 14.38
C LYS A 2 29.01 -0.26 14.82
N SER A 3 29.26 -0.59 16.08
CA SER A 3 30.60 -0.87 16.62
C SER A 3 31.25 -2.15 16.04
N PHE A 4 30.43 -3.08 15.52
CA PHE A 4 30.89 -4.37 15.01
C PHE A 4 30.73 -4.50 13.49
N LEU A 5 29.82 -3.72 12.90
CA LEU A 5 29.51 -3.70 11.47
C LEU A 5 29.31 -2.24 11.03
N PRO A 6 30.39 -1.46 10.87
CA PRO A 6 30.31 -0.03 10.57
C PRO A 6 29.67 0.25 9.21
N ASP A 7 29.84 -0.66 8.26
CA ASP A 7 29.30 -0.53 6.89
C ASP A 7 27.89 -1.12 6.73
N TYR A 8 27.35 -1.75 7.77
CA TYR A 8 26.04 -2.37 7.70
C TYR A 8 24.94 -1.30 7.72
N THR A 9 24.15 -1.28 6.67
CA THR A 9 22.98 -0.41 6.52
C THR A 9 21.73 -1.25 6.34
N VAL A 10 20.67 -0.88 7.06
CA VAL A 10 19.36 -1.48 6.90
C VAL A 10 18.62 -0.70 5.83
N SER A 11 18.22 -1.35 4.73
CA SER A 11 17.48 -0.71 3.63
C SER A 11 15.99 -1.06 3.63
N LYS A 12 15.62 -2.23 4.18
CA LYS A 12 14.26 -2.74 4.23
C LYS A 12 14.01 -3.47 5.55
N VAL A 13 12.77 -3.49 6.00
CA VAL A 13 12.35 -4.26 7.19
C VAL A 13 11.00 -4.92 6.94
N LEU A 14 10.86 -6.16 7.40
CA LEU A 14 9.64 -6.97 7.30
C LEU A 14 9.07 -7.16 8.71
N LEU A 15 7.88 -6.61 8.99
CA LEU A 15 7.23 -6.74 10.29
C LEU A 15 5.81 -7.26 10.13
N ASP A 16 5.30 -7.97 11.14
CA ASP A 16 3.91 -8.38 11.17
C ASP A 16 2.94 -7.20 11.37
N SER A 17 1.64 -7.47 11.25
CA SER A 17 0.59 -6.46 11.44
C SER A 17 0.44 -5.96 12.87
N ALA A 18 1.06 -6.59 13.87
CA ALA A 18 1.08 -6.05 15.24
C ALA A 18 1.95 -4.78 15.33
N HIS A 19 2.89 -4.62 14.39
CA HIS A 19 3.72 -3.43 14.26
C HIS A 19 3.08 -2.34 13.36
N ASP A 20 1.80 -2.47 13.02
CA ASP A 20 1.07 -1.47 12.24
C ASP A 20 0.71 -0.23 13.08
N ALA A 21 1.72 0.54 13.47
CA ALA A 21 1.59 1.80 14.19
C ALA A 21 2.32 2.93 13.45
N MET A 22 1.70 4.11 13.39
CA MET A 22 2.21 5.26 12.65
C MET A 22 3.65 5.64 13.03
N SER A 23 4.02 5.48 14.31
CA SER A 23 5.36 5.76 14.84
C SER A 23 6.46 4.97 14.11
N TYR A 24 6.21 3.70 13.80
CA TYR A 24 7.15 2.86 13.05
C TYR A 24 7.38 3.40 11.63
N TYR A 25 6.31 3.71 10.90
CA TYR A 25 6.41 4.27 9.55
C TYR A 25 7.15 5.61 9.53
N GLN A 26 6.91 6.47 10.52
CA GLN A 26 7.62 7.75 10.65
C GLN A 26 9.11 7.56 10.93
N TYR A 27 9.47 6.62 11.82
CA TYR A 27 10.85 6.27 12.10
C TYR A 27 11.56 5.76 10.83
N PHE A 28 10.99 4.75 10.17
CA PHE A 28 11.61 4.15 8.97
C PHE A 28 11.76 5.17 7.84
N LYS A 29 10.81 6.09 7.69
CA LYS A 29 10.94 7.19 6.72
C LYS A 29 12.12 8.12 7.01
N ARG A 30 12.40 8.44 8.28
CA ARG A 30 13.56 9.27 8.66
C ARG A 30 14.89 8.55 8.41
N GLU A 31 14.92 7.26 8.70
CA GLU A 31 16.11 6.41 8.52
C GLU A 31 16.29 5.90 7.08
N ASN A 32 15.43 6.31 6.14
CA ASN A 32 15.42 5.83 4.75
C ASN A 32 15.32 4.29 4.63
N ILE A 33 14.57 3.67 5.55
CA ILE A 33 14.27 2.25 5.56
C ILE A 33 12.89 2.04 4.91
N THR A 34 12.76 1.04 4.05
CA THR A 34 11.47 0.67 3.45
C THR A 34 10.73 -0.34 4.33
N PRO A 35 9.58 0.02 4.94
CA PRO A 35 8.83 -0.90 5.77
C PRO A 35 7.83 -1.74 4.96
N PHE A 36 7.84 -3.05 5.20
CA PHE A 36 6.84 -4.00 4.73
C PHE A 36 6.07 -4.50 5.95
N ILE A 37 4.96 -3.82 6.22
CA ILE A 37 4.09 -4.06 7.38
C ILE A 37 2.67 -4.21 6.85
N ASP A 38 2.03 -5.34 7.12
CA ASP A 38 0.62 -5.52 6.77
C ASP A 38 -0.29 -4.66 7.65
N LEU A 39 -1.43 -4.22 7.12
CA LEU A 39 -2.35 -3.38 7.89
C LEU A 39 -3.09 -4.23 8.93
N ASN A 40 -3.20 -3.71 10.15
CA ASN A 40 -3.93 -4.38 11.20
C ASN A 40 -5.44 -4.23 10.97
N GLY A 41 -6.09 -5.30 10.51
CA GLY A 41 -7.52 -5.37 10.28
C GLY A 41 -8.39 -5.41 11.55
N LYS A 42 -7.80 -5.46 12.75
CA LYS A 42 -8.55 -5.50 14.02
C LYS A 42 -9.16 -4.14 14.42
N GLY A 43 -8.86 -3.07 13.69
CA GLY A 43 -9.52 -1.77 13.83
C GLY A 43 -10.91 -1.76 13.19
N ARG A 44 -11.95 -1.36 13.94
CA ARG A 44 -13.37 -1.49 13.56
C ARG A 44 -13.83 -0.66 12.34
N ARG A 45 -12.99 0.21 11.75
CA ARG A 45 -13.39 1.06 10.61
C ARG A 45 -12.27 1.20 9.58
N PRO A 46 -12.60 1.13 8.28
CA PRO A 46 -11.67 1.54 7.23
C PRO A 46 -11.15 2.95 7.52
N PRO A 47 -9.87 3.21 7.28
CA PRO A 47 -9.33 4.55 7.45
C PRO A 47 -10.06 5.49 6.47
N ILE A 48 -10.80 6.45 7.00
CA ILE A 48 -11.43 7.50 6.21
C ILE A 48 -10.31 8.41 5.74
N TYR A 49 -10.05 8.45 4.43
CA TYR A 49 -9.06 9.31 3.82
C TYR A 49 -9.73 10.10 2.72
N LYS A 50 -10.00 11.38 3.03
CA LYS A 50 -10.90 12.26 2.26
C LYS A 50 -12.33 11.69 2.19
N ASN A 51 -13.30 12.56 1.92
CA ASN A 51 -14.73 12.16 1.91
C ASN A 51 -15.21 11.67 0.53
N ASP A 52 -14.30 11.55 -0.43
CA ASP A 52 -14.63 11.36 -1.85
C ASP A 52 -14.33 9.94 -2.38
N PHE A 53 -13.78 9.07 -1.53
CA PHE A 53 -13.61 7.62 -1.71
C PHE A 53 -13.28 6.96 -0.36
N THR A 54 -13.26 5.62 -0.31
CA THR A 54 -12.81 4.87 0.88
C THR A 54 -11.51 4.13 0.58
N ILE A 55 -10.79 3.73 1.62
CA ILE A 55 -9.55 2.94 1.50
C ILE A 55 -9.83 1.49 1.93
N ASP A 56 -9.53 0.55 1.05
CA ASP A 56 -9.63 -0.88 1.32
C ASP A 56 -8.50 -1.35 2.27
N LYS A 57 -8.60 -2.60 2.75
CA LYS A 57 -7.71 -3.23 3.73
C LYS A 57 -6.23 -3.26 3.36
N ASP A 58 -5.86 -3.02 2.10
CA ASP A 58 -4.49 -3.00 1.60
C ASP A 58 -4.06 -1.63 1.06
N GLY A 59 -4.80 -0.57 1.37
CA GLY A 59 -4.47 0.80 0.96
C GLY A 59 -4.96 1.20 -0.44
N VAL A 60 -5.68 0.32 -1.13
CA VAL A 60 -6.26 0.61 -2.46
C VAL A 60 -7.57 1.38 -2.32
N PRO A 61 -7.78 2.46 -3.07
CA PRO A 61 -9.02 3.22 -2.98
C PRO A 61 -10.20 2.48 -3.62
N ILE A 62 -11.37 2.64 -3.04
CA ILE A 62 -12.67 2.19 -3.54
C ILE A 62 -13.48 3.45 -3.87
N CYS A 63 -13.96 3.57 -5.11
CA CYS A 63 -14.72 4.73 -5.53
C CYS A 63 -16.13 4.77 -4.88
N LEU A 64 -16.83 5.90 -5.03
CA LEU A 64 -18.20 6.07 -4.50
C LEU A 64 -19.21 5.06 -5.05
N SER A 65 -18.97 4.52 -6.25
CA SER A 65 -19.78 3.43 -6.82
C SER A 65 -19.42 2.03 -6.26
N GLY A 66 -18.55 1.94 -5.25
CA GLY A 66 -18.14 0.68 -4.62
C GLY A 66 -17.09 -0.12 -5.39
N TYR A 67 -16.54 0.41 -6.49
CA TYR A 67 -15.52 -0.32 -7.27
C TYR A 67 -14.11 -0.06 -6.74
N ARG A 68 -13.41 -1.16 -6.45
CA ARG A 68 -11.98 -1.16 -6.14
C ARG A 68 -11.17 -0.66 -7.33
N MET A 69 -10.40 0.41 -7.15
CA MET A 69 -9.72 1.11 -8.24
C MET A 69 -8.48 0.35 -8.74
N ARG A 70 -8.17 0.51 -10.03
CA ARG A 70 -6.98 -0.07 -10.66
C ARG A 70 -5.79 0.86 -10.49
N ARG A 71 -4.65 0.33 -10.04
CA ARG A 71 -3.38 1.07 -10.01
C ARG A 71 -2.92 1.41 -11.44
N ASP A 72 -2.64 2.68 -11.69
CA ASP A 72 -2.12 3.19 -12.97
C ASP A 72 -0.59 3.33 -12.93
N GLY A 73 -0.04 3.80 -11.80
CA GLY A 73 1.40 3.98 -11.64
C GLY A 73 1.79 4.86 -10.46
N ILE A 74 3.08 5.14 -10.34
CA ILE A 74 3.65 6.07 -9.36
C ILE A 74 4.26 7.24 -10.11
N GLU A 75 3.89 8.45 -9.72
CA GLU A 75 4.55 9.67 -10.18
C GLU A 75 5.62 10.05 -9.15
N VAL A 76 6.84 9.58 -9.39
CA VAL A 76 7.98 9.68 -8.45
C VAL A 76 8.27 11.14 -8.09
N ALA A 77 8.28 12.04 -9.09
CA ALA A 77 8.55 13.46 -8.89
C ALA A 77 7.58 14.14 -7.89
N LYS A 78 6.33 13.68 -7.83
CA LYS A 78 5.31 14.20 -6.89
C LYS A 78 5.08 13.30 -5.68
N GLY A 79 5.76 12.16 -5.61
CA GLY A 79 5.58 11.16 -4.54
C GLY A 79 4.12 10.70 -4.41
N ARG A 80 3.40 10.51 -5.52
CA ARG A 80 1.98 10.12 -5.51
C ARG A 80 1.71 8.86 -6.31
N MET A 81 0.88 7.99 -5.77
CA MET A 81 0.28 6.86 -6.47
C MET A 81 -0.98 7.31 -7.20
N LYS A 82 -1.12 6.85 -8.45
CA LYS A 82 -2.28 7.13 -9.29
C LYS A 82 -3.13 5.87 -9.43
N PHE A 83 -4.42 6.03 -9.18
CA PHE A 83 -5.44 5.00 -9.36
C PHE A 83 -6.49 5.50 -10.34
N LYS A 84 -6.98 4.60 -11.18
CA LYS A 84 -8.00 4.87 -12.19
C LYS A 84 -9.19 3.94 -11.99
N CYS A 85 -10.33 4.32 -12.56
CA CYS A 85 -11.50 3.47 -12.60
C CYS A 85 -11.15 2.09 -13.22
N PRO A 86 -11.65 0.98 -12.65
CA PRO A 86 -11.40 -0.35 -13.23
C PRO A 86 -12.23 -0.59 -14.49
N LYS A 87 -13.39 0.08 -14.63
CA LYS A 87 -14.30 -0.02 -15.78
C LYS A 87 -13.89 0.91 -16.94
N ILE A 88 -12.59 1.02 -17.23
CA ILE A 88 -12.11 1.77 -18.39
C ILE A 88 -11.94 0.81 -19.55
N SER A 89 -12.57 1.13 -20.67
CA SER A 89 -12.41 0.43 -21.95
C SER A 89 -11.60 1.27 -22.93
N TYR A 90 -10.85 0.58 -23.78
CA TYR A 90 -10.13 1.14 -24.93
C TYR A 90 -10.74 0.65 -26.26
N ALA A 91 -11.91 0.00 -26.20
CA ALA A 91 -12.59 -0.50 -27.39
C ALA A 91 -12.98 0.66 -28.33
N GLY A 92 -12.94 0.41 -29.64
CA GLY A 92 -13.32 1.40 -30.65
C GLY A 92 -12.32 2.55 -30.84
N GLY A 93 -11.06 2.38 -30.44
CA GLY A 93 -10.00 3.38 -30.65
C GLY A 93 -10.03 4.58 -29.70
N GLY A 94 -10.95 4.58 -28.72
CA GLY A 94 -11.12 5.65 -27.74
C GLY A 94 -11.17 5.15 -26.30
N ILE A 95 -10.77 6.00 -25.36
CA ILE A 95 -10.86 5.72 -23.93
C ILE A 95 -12.25 6.11 -23.44
N SER A 96 -12.98 5.16 -22.86
CA SER A 96 -14.31 5.39 -22.27
C SER A 96 -14.49 4.66 -20.94
N CYS A 97 -15.33 5.22 -20.09
CA CYS A 97 -15.75 4.61 -18.82
C CYS A 97 -17.05 3.84 -19.06
N THR A 98 -17.09 2.56 -18.71
CA THR A 98 -18.23 1.65 -18.90
C THR A 98 -19.02 1.44 -17.60
N CYS A 99 -18.90 2.34 -16.63
CA CYS A 99 -19.78 2.36 -15.46
C CYS A 99 -21.22 2.69 -15.89
N GLU A 100 -22.18 1.86 -15.49
CA GLU A 100 -23.63 2.12 -15.68
C GLU A 100 -24.05 3.44 -15.02
N THR A 101 -23.59 3.66 -13.79
CA THR A 101 -23.75 4.92 -13.05
C THR A 101 -22.37 5.51 -12.74
N PRO A 102 -21.77 6.31 -13.65
CA PRO A 102 -20.44 6.87 -13.45
C PRO A 102 -20.36 7.77 -12.21
N CYS A 103 -19.37 7.56 -11.35
CA CYS A 103 -19.06 8.45 -10.22
C CYS A 103 -18.19 9.67 -10.60
N SER A 104 -17.97 9.90 -11.89
CA SER A 104 -17.18 11.00 -12.45
C SER A 104 -17.59 11.25 -13.90
N ASN A 105 -17.54 12.51 -14.33
CA ASN A 105 -17.82 12.93 -15.71
C ASN A 105 -16.63 12.73 -16.66
N ALA A 106 -15.47 12.30 -16.16
CA ALA A 106 -14.28 12.12 -16.99
C ALA A 106 -14.39 10.89 -17.91
N LYS A 107 -13.89 11.00 -19.15
CA LYS A 107 -13.85 9.90 -20.13
C LYS A 107 -13.12 8.65 -19.62
N TYR A 108 -12.06 8.85 -18.83
CA TYR A 108 -11.28 7.79 -18.19
C TYR A 108 -11.83 7.37 -16.81
N GLY A 109 -13.07 7.75 -16.48
CA GLY A 109 -13.67 7.52 -15.18
C GLY A 109 -12.94 8.28 -14.05
N ARG A 110 -13.28 7.95 -12.81
CA ARG A 110 -12.66 8.58 -11.64
C ARG A 110 -11.15 8.26 -11.56
N THR A 111 -10.34 9.27 -11.29
CA THR A 111 -8.91 9.13 -10.98
C THR A 111 -8.66 9.61 -9.56
N VAL A 112 -7.90 8.84 -8.79
CA VAL A 112 -7.53 9.16 -7.42
C VAL A 112 -6.01 9.24 -7.32
N HIS A 113 -5.53 10.29 -6.67
CA HIS A 113 -4.12 10.48 -6.36
C HIS A 113 -3.91 10.35 -4.85
N LEU A 114 -3.14 9.34 -4.44
CA LEU A 114 -2.74 9.13 -3.05
C LEU A 114 -1.30 9.60 -2.88
N VAL A 115 -1.09 10.63 -2.07
CA VAL A 115 0.25 11.19 -1.82
C VAL A 115 0.91 10.37 -0.72
N LEU A 116 2.08 9.80 -1.00
CA LEU A 116 2.81 8.92 -0.07
C LEU A 116 3.15 9.62 1.25
N LYS A 117 3.31 10.96 1.22
CA LYS A 117 3.61 11.76 2.42
C LYS A 117 2.41 11.94 3.35
N ASP A 118 1.19 11.93 2.83
CA ASP A 118 -0.02 12.23 3.61
C ASP A 118 -0.28 11.17 4.68
N ASN A 119 -0.07 9.90 4.32
CA ASN A 119 -0.26 8.80 5.23
C ASN A 119 0.72 7.66 4.87
N PRO A 120 1.95 7.67 5.42
CA PRO A 120 2.97 6.65 5.09
C PRO A 120 2.59 5.25 5.59
N ARG A 121 1.63 5.15 6.52
CA ARG A 121 1.03 3.89 6.92
C ARG A 121 0.15 3.32 5.82
N LEU A 122 -0.80 4.10 5.30
CA LEU A 122 -1.76 3.63 4.29
C LEU A 122 -1.15 3.55 2.89
N PHE A 123 -0.29 4.51 2.55
CA PHE A 123 0.24 4.67 1.22
C PHE A 123 1.73 4.36 1.22
N ASN A 124 2.08 3.25 0.60
CA ASN A 124 3.44 2.74 0.54
C ASN A 124 3.94 2.57 -0.90
N ASN A 125 5.26 2.57 -1.04
CA ASN A 125 5.95 2.23 -2.28
C ASN A 125 7.04 1.19 -1.97
N PRO A 126 6.97 -0.03 -2.51
CA PRO A 126 5.91 -0.57 -3.39
C PRO A 126 4.55 -0.67 -2.67
N SER A 127 3.44 -0.60 -3.41
CA SER A 127 2.07 -0.70 -2.86
C SER A 127 1.81 -2.10 -2.31
N ARG A 128 1.10 -2.24 -1.16
CA ARG A 128 0.77 -3.58 -0.60
C ARG A 128 0.02 -4.50 -1.56
N SER A 129 -0.80 -3.91 -2.41
CA SER A 129 -1.56 -4.64 -3.44
C SER A 129 -0.68 -5.19 -4.57
N SER A 130 0.58 -4.75 -4.67
CA SER A 130 1.47 -5.06 -5.78
C SER A 130 2.15 -6.42 -5.64
N LYS A 131 2.59 -6.98 -6.77
CA LYS A 131 3.30 -8.27 -6.77
C LYS A 131 4.67 -8.15 -6.10
N GLU A 132 5.34 -7.02 -6.31
CA GLU A 132 6.65 -6.71 -5.72
C GLU A 132 6.57 -6.67 -4.20
N TRP A 133 5.54 -6.02 -3.64
CA TRP A 133 5.37 -5.98 -2.19
C TRP A 133 5.13 -7.37 -1.59
N LYS A 134 4.25 -8.16 -2.23
CA LYS A 134 3.94 -9.54 -1.79
C LYS A 134 5.16 -10.45 -1.86
N LEU A 135 5.97 -10.33 -2.91
CA LEU A 135 7.19 -11.11 -3.08
C LEU A 135 8.16 -10.87 -1.92
N GLU A 136 8.45 -9.59 -1.63
CA GLU A 136 9.34 -9.19 -0.54
C GLU A 136 8.79 -9.63 0.82
N TYR A 137 7.51 -9.37 1.07
CA TYR A 137 6.88 -9.69 2.36
C TYR A 137 6.84 -11.19 2.65
N ASN A 138 6.67 -12.03 1.62
CA ASN A 138 6.65 -13.48 1.76
C ASN A 138 8.00 -14.07 2.25
N ALA A 139 9.11 -13.36 2.06
CA ALA A 139 10.44 -13.81 2.52
C ALA A 139 10.51 -14.01 4.05
N ARG A 140 9.67 -13.29 4.80
CA ARG A 140 9.54 -13.40 6.26
C ARG A 140 9.21 -14.82 6.71
N THR A 141 8.48 -15.59 5.90
CA THR A 141 8.03 -16.96 6.22
C THR A 141 9.20 -17.87 6.62
N SER A 142 10.38 -17.69 6.02
CA SER A 142 11.57 -18.47 6.37
C SER A 142 12.00 -18.22 7.81
N ALA A 143 12.15 -16.96 8.19
CA ALA A 143 12.52 -16.56 9.55
C ALA A 143 11.47 -16.97 10.59
N GLU A 144 10.18 -16.78 10.28
CA GLU A 144 9.09 -17.18 11.18
C GLU A 144 9.05 -18.69 11.44
N ARG A 145 9.31 -19.50 10.42
CA ARG A 145 9.39 -20.97 10.56
C ARG A 145 10.58 -21.41 11.40
N SER A 146 11.74 -20.78 11.21
CA SER A 146 12.92 -21.04 12.05
C SER A 146 12.64 -20.67 13.50
N ASN A 147 12.14 -19.44 13.74
CA ASN A 147 11.79 -18.97 15.08
C ASN A 147 10.78 -19.89 15.77
N LYS A 148 9.78 -20.41 15.04
CA LYS A 148 8.81 -21.35 15.59
C LYS A 148 9.44 -22.68 16.03
N ARG A 149 10.48 -23.15 15.33
CA ARG A 149 11.17 -24.40 15.68
C ARG A 149 12.08 -24.25 16.90
N GLU A 150 12.64 -23.08 17.10
CA GLU A 150 13.54 -22.78 18.23
C GLU A 150 12.78 -22.45 19.51
N LYS A 151 11.53 -21.98 19.41
CA LYS A 151 10.69 -21.72 20.58
C LYS A 151 10.28 -23.05 21.22
N LEU A 152 10.65 -23.19 22.49
CA LEU A 152 10.03 -24.17 23.39
C LEU A 152 8.66 -23.60 23.79
N ASP A 153 7.59 -24.22 23.33
CA ASP A 153 6.24 -23.87 23.75
C ASP A 153 6.05 -24.36 25.20
N PHE A 154 5.99 -23.43 26.15
CA PHE A 154 5.71 -23.67 27.58
C PHE A 154 4.24 -23.42 27.89
#